data_AF-A0A2V8RU89-F1
#
_entry.id   AF-A0A2V8RU89-F1
#
_cell.length_a   1.000
_cell.length_b   1.000
_cell.length_c   1.000
_cell.angle_alpha   90.00
_cell.angle_beta   90.00
_cell.angle_gamma   90.00
#
_symmetry.space_group_name_H-M   'P 1'
#
loop_
_entity.id
_entity.type
_entity.pdbx_description
1 polymer ?
#
loop_
_entity_poly.entity_id
_entity_poly.type
_entity_poly.pdbx_seq_one_letter_code
_entity_poly.pdbx_strand_id
1 'polypeptide(L)'
;MIREHEIPTSYVDRPDFDPNEKELNEATISMLNGLIETCEDGFEGFKQAAEGVKSEDLKRTFTKYSQERAGFVADLQNLVRTLGGDPEDSGSTAGALHRGWINIKSAVTGQDDAAILNECERGEDSAKNEYQEAQKQDMPEYVRSSVEAQYAAVLAAHDNIKMLRNAAKNESASAARSVH
;
A
#
# COMPACT_ATOMS: atom_id res chain seq x y z
N MET A 1 45.97 3.61 42.15
CA MET A 1 44.81 4.33 42.72
C MET A 1 44.25 5.19 41.59
N ILE A 2 43.24 4.67 40.89
CA ILE A 2 42.63 5.32 39.72
C ILE A 2 41.65 6.35 40.28
N ARG A 3 41.88 7.63 40.03
CA ARG A 3 40.91 8.69 40.34
C ARG A 3 39.78 8.64 39.32
N GLU A 4 38.56 8.67 39.84
CA GLU A 4 37.31 8.72 39.10
C GLU A 4 37.37 9.83 38.06
N HIS A 5 37.28 9.44 36.79
CA HIS A 5 37.07 10.37 35.69
C HIS A 5 35.59 10.75 35.76
N GLU A 6 35.28 11.80 36.50
CA GLU A 6 33.97 12.45 36.44
C GLU A 6 33.68 12.79 34.97
N ILE A 7 32.61 12.21 34.44
CA ILE A 7 32.14 12.49 33.09
C ILE A 7 31.76 13.98 33.06
N PRO A 8 32.33 14.79 32.14
CA PRO A 8 32.05 16.23 32.09
C PRO A 8 30.56 16.50 31.88
N THR A 9 29.99 17.37 32.71
CA THR A 9 28.58 17.81 32.70
C THR A 9 28.12 18.45 31.37
N SER A 10 29.01 18.66 30.40
CA SER A 10 28.66 19.19 29.08
C SER A 10 27.93 18.19 28.17
N TYR A 11 27.61 16.99 28.64
CA TYR A 11 26.93 15.95 27.85
C TYR A 11 25.44 15.75 28.21
N VAL A 12 24.94 16.44 29.24
CA VAL A 12 23.55 16.27 29.72
C VAL A 12 22.56 17.30 29.16
N ASP A 13 23.02 18.21 28.29
CA ASP A 13 22.24 19.36 27.81
C ASP A 13 22.50 19.60 26.30
N ARG A 14 22.01 18.70 25.43
CA ARG A 14 22.01 18.91 23.96
C ARG A 14 20.79 19.76 23.57
N PRO A 15 20.97 21.02 23.11
CA PRO A 15 19.88 21.98 22.90
C PRO A 15 19.21 21.90 21.52
N ASP A 16 19.45 20.81 20.78
CA ASP A 16 19.03 20.55 19.40
C ASP A 16 17.78 19.65 19.27
N PHE A 17 17.10 19.38 20.38
CA PHE A 17 15.86 18.60 20.42
C PHE A 17 14.62 19.51 20.33
N ASP A 18 14.00 19.60 19.14
CA ASP A 18 12.67 20.22 18.98
C ASP A 18 11.58 19.17 19.29
N PRO A 19 10.82 19.31 20.39
CA PRO A 19 9.76 18.37 20.73
C PRO A 19 8.67 18.27 19.66
N ASN A 20 8.44 19.31 18.86
CA ASN A 20 7.45 19.29 17.78
C ASN A 20 7.91 18.40 16.60
N GLU A 21 9.22 18.35 16.33
CA GLU A 21 9.78 17.50 15.27
C GLU A 21 9.66 16.01 15.63
N LYS A 22 9.88 15.66 16.91
CA LYS A 22 9.70 14.28 17.37
C LYS A 22 8.24 13.83 17.24
N GLU A 23 7.29 14.64 17.69
CA GLU A 23 5.86 14.32 17.59
C GLU A 23 5.41 14.20 16.12
N LEU A 24 5.89 15.10 15.26
CA LEU A 24 5.66 15.03 13.81
C LEU A 24 6.20 13.73 13.21
N ASN A 25 7.44 13.34 13.56
CA ASN A 25 8.07 12.13 13.06
C ASN A 25 7.32 10.88 13.54
N GLU A 26 6.93 10.81 14.81
CA GLU A 26 6.16 9.68 15.36
C GLU A 26 4.80 9.53 14.66
N ALA A 27 4.07 10.63 14.44
CA ALA A 27 2.83 10.62 13.68
C ALA A 27 3.04 10.20 12.22
N THR A 28 4.09 10.73 11.57
CA THR A 28 4.44 10.40 10.19
C THR A 28 4.83 8.92 10.06
N ILE A 29 5.61 8.37 10.99
CA ILE A 29 5.97 6.95 11.02
C ILE A 29 4.72 6.07 11.12
N SER A 30 3.80 6.40 12.03
CA SER A 30 2.55 5.64 12.17
C SER A 30 1.71 5.67 10.89
N MET A 31 1.63 6.82 10.23
CA MET A 31 0.93 6.95 8.94
C MET A 31 1.61 6.11 7.84
N LEU A 32 2.94 6.18 7.74
CA LEU A 32 3.70 5.42 6.75
C LEU A 32 3.56 3.91 6.95
N ASN A 33 3.54 3.43 8.20
CA ASN A 33 3.30 2.02 8.50
C ASN A 33 1.90 1.57 8.05
N GLY A 34 0.85 2.39 8.21
CA GLY A 34 -0.46 2.10 7.64
C GLY A 34 -0.46 2.01 6.10
N LEU A 35 0.32 2.87 5.44
CA LEU A 35 0.49 2.80 3.97
C LEU A 35 1.32 1.58 3.55
N ILE A 36 2.30 1.14 4.35
CA ILE A 36 3.05 -0.10 4.12
C ILE A 36 2.09 -1.29 4.13
N GLU A 37 1.27 -1.43 5.18
CA GLU A 37 0.27 -2.51 5.26
C GLU A 37 -0.68 -2.49 4.05
N THR A 38 -1.17 -1.31 3.67
CA THR A 38 -2.03 -1.13 2.49
C THR A 38 -1.34 -1.60 1.21
N CYS A 39 -0.04 -1.32 1.04
CA CYS A 39 0.72 -1.73 -0.14
C CYS A 39 1.07 -3.22 -0.12
N GLU A 40 1.35 -3.81 1.04
CA GLU A 40 1.56 -5.25 1.19
C GLU A 40 0.29 -6.04 0.83
N ASP A 41 -0.87 -5.58 1.31
CA ASP A 41 -2.18 -6.12 0.94
C ASP A 41 -2.41 -6.03 -0.57
N GLY A 42 -2.09 -4.88 -1.18
CA GLY A 42 -2.17 -4.70 -2.63
C GLY A 42 -1.21 -5.60 -3.41
N PHE A 43 0.02 -5.76 -2.94
CA PHE A 43 1.04 -6.62 -3.55
C PHE A 43 0.55 -8.06 -3.68
N GLU A 44 0.11 -8.63 -2.56
CA GLU A 44 -0.35 -10.01 -2.48
C GLU A 44 -1.69 -10.13 -3.24
N GLY A 45 -2.61 -9.17 -3.02
CA GLY A 45 -3.89 -9.01 -3.72
C GLY A 45 -3.78 -9.19 -5.24
N PHE A 46 -2.94 -8.37 -5.87
CA PHE A 46 -2.70 -8.42 -7.30
C PHE A 46 -1.98 -9.67 -7.77
N LYS A 47 -1.07 -10.22 -6.96
CA LYS A 47 -0.39 -11.47 -7.28
C LYS A 47 -1.38 -12.62 -7.40
N GLN A 48 -2.31 -12.77 -6.45
CA GLN A 48 -3.38 -13.75 -6.57
C GLN A 48 -4.33 -13.47 -7.74
N ALA A 49 -4.67 -12.20 -7.99
CA ALA A 49 -5.51 -11.84 -9.12
C ALA A 49 -4.86 -12.28 -10.45
N ALA A 50 -3.54 -12.10 -10.58
CA ALA A 50 -2.78 -12.55 -11.75
C ALA A 50 -2.78 -14.08 -11.93
N GLU A 51 -2.85 -14.85 -10.84
CA GLU A 51 -2.96 -16.32 -10.86
C GLU A 51 -4.36 -16.80 -11.25
N GLY A 52 -5.40 -16.04 -10.90
CA GLY A 52 -6.80 -16.43 -11.11
C GLY A 52 -7.41 -16.06 -12.45
N VAL A 53 -6.88 -15.04 -13.13
CA VAL A 53 -7.43 -14.61 -14.43
C VAL A 53 -6.99 -15.50 -15.58
N LYS A 54 -7.88 -15.63 -16.57
CA LYS A 54 -7.61 -16.36 -17.81
C LYS A 54 -6.95 -15.49 -18.88
N SER A 55 -7.27 -14.20 -18.90
CA SER A 55 -6.69 -13.27 -19.86
C SER A 55 -5.22 -12.98 -19.58
N GLU A 56 -4.35 -13.21 -20.57
CA GLU A 56 -2.92 -12.89 -20.50
C GLU A 56 -2.67 -11.39 -20.34
N ASP A 57 -3.55 -10.52 -20.86
CA ASP A 57 -3.46 -9.07 -20.65
C ASP A 57 -3.79 -8.68 -19.21
N LEU A 58 -4.79 -9.34 -18.59
CA LEU A 58 -5.10 -9.11 -17.18
C LEU A 58 -3.98 -9.64 -16.27
N LYS A 59 -3.42 -10.82 -16.57
CA LYS A 59 -2.27 -11.36 -15.84
C LYS A 59 -1.08 -10.39 -15.87
N ARG A 60 -0.74 -9.86 -17.05
CA ARG A 60 0.31 -8.84 -17.19
C ARG A 60 0.00 -7.58 -16.38
N THR A 61 -1.23 -7.10 -16.44
CA THR A 61 -1.68 -5.89 -15.72
C THR A 61 -1.56 -6.06 -14.21
N PHE A 62 -2.08 -7.15 -13.66
CA PHE A 62 -2.00 -7.42 -12.22
C PHE A 62 -0.58 -7.70 -11.75
N THR A 63 0.24 -8.40 -12.55
CA THR A 63 1.66 -8.59 -12.22
C THR A 63 2.40 -7.25 -12.12
N LYS A 64 2.12 -6.32 -13.05
CA LYS A 64 2.68 -4.96 -13.01
C LYS A 64 2.30 -4.25 -11.70
N TYR A 65 1.02 -4.26 -11.33
CA TYR A 65 0.58 -3.56 -10.12
C TYR A 65 1.10 -4.22 -8.84
N SER A 66 1.20 -5.55 -8.79
CA SER A 66 1.88 -6.23 -7.68
C SER A 66 3.31 -5.70 -7.51
N GLN A 67 4.10 -5.67 -8.59
CA GLN A 67 5.48 -5.16 -8.54
C GLN A 67 5.57 -3.67 -8.16
N GLU A 68 4.63 -2.85 -8.63
CA GLU A 68 4.54 -1.44 -8.25
C GLU A 68 4.30 -1.29 -6.73
N ARG A 69 3.38 -2.07 -6.16
CA ARG A 69 3.10 -2.07 -4.71
C ARG A 69 4.31 -2.53 -3.89
N ALA A 70 5.07 -3.53 -4.37
CA ALA A 70 6.32 -3.94 -3.72
C ALA A 70 7.38 -2.82 -3.71
N GLY A 71 7.46 -2.04 -4.79
CA GLY A 71 8.31 -0.84 -4.84
C GLY A 71 7.89 0.20 -3.79
N PHE A 72 6.58 0.44 -3.66
CA PHE A 72 6.05 1.39 -2.68
C PHE A 72 6.36 0.97 -1.24
N VAL A 73 6.20 -0.32 -0.92
CA VAL A 73 6.61 -0.87 0.39
C VAL A 73 8.07 -0.53 0.67
N ALA A 74 8.99 -0.84 -0.25
CA ALA A 74 10.41 -0.57 -0.05
C ALA A 74 10.72 0.92 0.19
N ASP A 75 10.08 1.81 -0.59
CA ASP A 75 10.24 3.26 -0.45
C ASP A 75 9.72 3.76 0.90
N LEU A 76 8.51 3.35 1.29
CA LEU A 76 7.88 3.75 2.56
C LEU A 76 8.69 3.23 3.76
N GLN A 77 9.16 1.98 3.72
CA GLN A 77 10.00 1.42 4.77
C GLN A 77 11.31 2.21 4.93
N ASN A 78 11.91 2.67 3.83
CA ASN A 78 13.10 3.51 3.88
C ASN A 78 12.80 4.89 4.50
N LEU A 79 11.63 5.47 4.24
CA LEU A 79 11.20 6.72 4.87
C LEU A 79 11.00 6.55 6.38
N VAL A 80 10.37 5.45 6.82
CA VAL A 80 10.23 5.13 8.26
C VAL A 80 11.59 5.06 8.94
N ARG A 81 12.56 4.32 8.37
CA ARG A 81 13.92 4.25 8.90
C ARG A 81 14.61 5.61 8.94
N THR A 82 14.38 6.44 7.92
CA THR A 82 14.94 7.81 7.84
C THR A 82 14.41 8.71 8.96
N LEU A 83 13.15 8.54 9.34
CA LEU A 83 12.50 9.24 10.45
C LEU A 83 12.91 8.69 11.83
N GLY A 84 13.74 7.64 11.87
CA GLY A 84 14.19 6.98 13.10
C GLY A 84 13.22 5.93 13.65
N GLY A 85 12.24 5.51 12.86
CA GLY A 85 11.28 4.45 13.21
C GLY A 85 11.70 3.06 12.76
N ASP A 86 10.96 2.06 13.21
CA ASP A 86 11.04 0.68 12.72
C ASP A 86 9.87 0.44 11.75
N PRO A 87 10.14 0.09 10.48
CA PRO A 87 9.07 -0.19 9.54
C PRO A 87 8.30 -1.45 9.91
N GLU A 88 7.00 -1.44 9.61
CA GLU A 88 6.25 -2.69 9.58
C GLU A 88 6.82 -3.60 8.49
N ASP A 89 6.98 -4.86 8.84
CA ASP A 89 7.45 -5.93 7.98
C ASP A 89 6.32 -6.93 7.75
N SER A 90 6.20 -7.44 6.52
CA SER A 90 5.27 -8.52 6.11
C SER A 90 5.05 -9.71 7.07
N GLY A 91 5.97 -9.98 8.01
CA GLY A 91 5.83 -11.02 9.03
C GLY A 91 5.15 -10.56 10.34
N SER A 92 5.21 -9.26 10.64
CA SER A 92 4.63 -8.62 11.84
C SER A 92 3.12 -8.44 11.69
N THR A 93 2.66 -8.20 10.45
CA THR A 93 1.26 -8.05 10.04
C THR A 93 0.55 -9.39 9.81
N ALA A 94 0.94 -10.46 10.52
CA ALA A 94 0.24 -11.76 10.46
C ALA A 94 -1.25 -11.68 10.92
N GLY A 95 -1.71 -10.52 11.40
CA GLY A 95 -3.03 -10.29 11.98
C GLY A 95 -4.11 -9.74 11.06
N ALA A 96 -3.79 -9.20 9.89
CA ALA A 96 -4.76 -8.50 9.06
C ALA A 96 -5.02 -9.22 7.73
N LEU A 97 -5.54 -10.45 7.80
CA LEU A 97 -6.22 -11.02 6.63
C LEU A 97 -7.49 -10.21 6.35
N HIS A 98 -7.36 -9.09 5.63
CA HIS A 98 -8.49 -8.30 5.21
C HIS A 98 -9.41 -9.18 4.35
N ARG A 99 -10.72 -9.02 4.53
CA ARG A 99 -11.77 -9.78 3.81
C ARG A 99 -11.58 -9.80 2.28
N GLY A 100 -10.86 -8.80 1.73
CA GLY A 100 -10.47 -8.75 0.32
C GLY A 100 -9.69 -9.99 -0.15
N TRP A 101 -8.78 -10.52 0.66
CA TRP A 101 -7.99 -11.71 0.29
C TRP A 101 -8.84 -12.98 0.17
N ILE A 102 -9.82 -13.14 1.07
CA ILE A 102 -10.75 -14.28 1.07
C ILE A 102 -11.67 -14.22 -0.15
N ASN A 103 -12.14 -13.01 -0.49
CA ASN A 103 -12.98 -12.81 -1.67
C ASN A 103 -12.21 -13.05 -2.97
N ILE A 104 -10.95 -12.59 -3.07
CA ILE A 104 -10.10 -12.87 -4.23
C ILE A 104 -9.91 -14.38 -4.40
N LYS A 105 -9.60 -15.11 -3.32
CA LYS A 105 -9.52 -16.59 -3.37
C LYS A 105 -10.81 -17.22 -3.89
N SER A 106 -11.95 -16.75 -3.41
CA SER A 106 -13.26 -17.25 -3.84
C SER A 106 -13.51 -16.97 -5.33
N ALA A 107 -13.20 -15.77 -5.81
CA ALA A 107 -13.33 -15.39 -7.22
C ALA A 107 -12.37 -16.19 -8.12
N VAL A 108 -11.13 -16.41 -7.67
CA VAL A 108 -10.14 -17.25 -8.33
C VAL A 108 -10.65 -18.69 -8.49
N THR A 109 -11.26 -19.27 -7.45
CA THR A 109 -11.84 -20.63 -7.55
C THR A 109 -13.01 -20.72 -8.52
N GLY A 110 -13.76 -19.62 -8.70
CA GLY A 110 -14.82 -19.50 -9.70
C GLY A 110 -14.31 -19.24 -11.12
N GLN A 111 -13.03 -18.88 -11.29
CA GLN A 111 -12.39 -18.50 -12.54
C GLN A 111 -13.18 -17.44 -13.34
N ASP A 112 -13.71 -16.45 -12.64
CA ASP A 112 -14.49 -15.34 -13.19
C ASP A 112 -13.66 -14.05 -13.17
N ASP A 113 -13.12 -13.68 -14.34
CA ASP A 113 -12.31 -12.48 -14.53
C ASP A 113 -13.07 -11.21 -14.11
N ALA A 114 -14.40 -11.13 -14.30
CA ALA A 114 -15.20 -9.97 -13.92
C ALA A 114 -15.37 -9.87 -12.39
N ALA A 115 -15.49 -11.02 -11.70
CA ALA A 115 -15.51 -11.08 -10.24
C ALA A 115 -14.14 -10.67 -9.66
N ILE A 116 -13.04 -11.16 -10.25
CA ILE A 116 -11.67 -10.78 -9.83
C ILE A 116 -11.45 -9.28 -10.00
N LEU A 117 -11.82 -8.71 -11.16
CA LEU A 117 -11.72 -7.27 -11.43
C LEU A 117 -12.55 -6.43 -10.45
N ASN A 118 -13.73 -6.92 -10.04
CA ASN A 118 -14.58 -6.24 -9.07
C ASN A 118 -13.95 -6.19 -7.67
N GLU A 119 -13.32 -7.27 -7.22
CA GLU A 119 -12.62 -7.27 -5.93
C GLU A 119 -11.34 -6.43 -5.99
N CYS A 120 -10.61 -6.43 -7.10
CA CYS A 120 -9.45 -5.56 -7.29
C CYS A 120 -9.83 -4.08 -7.25
N GLU A 121 -10.92 -3.66 -7.90
CA GLU A 121 -11.41 -2.28 -7.82
C GLU A 121 -11.78 -1.89 -6.38
N ARG A 122 -12.45 -2.79 -5.64
CA ARG A 122 -12.76 -2.56 -4.22
C ARG A 122 -11.50 -2.38 -3.37
N GLY A 123 -10.48 -3.19 -3.61
CA GLY A 123 -9.19 -3.08 -2.92
C GLY A 123 -8.51 -1.75 -3.23
N GLU A 124 -8.47 -1.36 -4.50
CA GLU A 124 -7.85 -0.10 -4.92
C GLU A 124 -8.64 1.14 -4.49
N ASP A 125 -9.97 1.08 -4.40
CA ASP A 125 -10.74 2.18 -3.81
C ASP A 125 -10.42 2.34 -2.32
N SER A 126 -10.23 1.23 -1.60
CA SER A 126 -9.75 1.25 -0.21
C SER A 126 -8.36 1.89 -0.12
N ALA A 127 -7.40 1.42 -0.91
CA ALA A 127 -6.05 1.98 -0.93
C ALA A 127 -6.05 3.48 -1.27
N LYS A 128 -6.82 3.89 -2.27
CA LYS A 128 -7.00 5.30 -2.63
C LYS A 128 -7.47 6.12 -1.42
N ASN A 129 -8.44 5.62 -0.66
CA ASN A 129 -8.96 6.33 0.52
C ASN A 129 -7.90 6.43 1.63
N GLU A 130 -7.12 5.37 1.89
CA GLU A 130 -6.01 5.41 2.88
C GLU A 130 -4.97 6.48 2.52
N TYR A 131 -4.56 6.55 1.24
CA TYR A 131 -3.66 7.60 0.77
C TYR A 131 -4.28 9.01 0.85
N GLN A 132 -5.59 9.14 0.64
CA GLN A 132 -6.28 10.42 0.81
C GLN A 132 -6.31 10.87 2.26
N GLU A 133 -6.50 9.96 3.22
CA GLU A 133 -6.42 10.29 4.64
C GLU A 133 -4.99 10.63 5.06
N ALA A 134 -4.00 9.89 4.56
CA ALA A 134 -2.58 10.16 4.80
C ALA A 134 -2.17 11.59 4.39
N GLN A 135 -2.60 12.05 3.21
CA GLN A 135 -2.26 13.39 2.71
C GLN A 135 -2.79 14.55 3.57
N LYS A 136 -3.81 14.31 4.39
CA LYS A 136 -4.38 15.32 5.30
C LYS A 136 -3.51 15.54 6.55
N GLN A 137 -2.56 14.64 6.81
CA GLN A 137 -1.66 14.76 7.95
C GLN A 137 -0.49 15.71 7.64
N ASP A 138 0.01 16.36 8.69
CA ASP A 138 1.28 17.06 8.62
C ASP A 138 2.41 16.03 8.55
N MET A 139 3.39 16.28 7.68
CA MET A 139 4.56 15.43 7.47
C MET A 139 5.69 16.24 6.84
N PRO A 140 6.95 15.79 6.95
CA PRO A 140 8.06 16.41 6.24
C PRO A 140 7.86 16.40 4.72
N GLU A 141 8.34 17.44 4.04
CA GLU A 141 8.11 17.66 2.60
C GLU A 141 8.61 16.50 1.71
N TYR A 142 9.73 15.89 2.09
CA TYR A 142 10.28 14.75 1.35
C TYR A 142 9.40 13.50 1.46
N VAL A 143 8.67 13.35 2.57
CA VAL A 143 7.67 12.29 2.76
C VAL A 143 6.44 12.60 1.92
N ARG A 144 5.95 13.85 1.98
CA ARG A 144 4.79 14.32 1.20
C ARG A 144 4.95 14.05 -0.29
N SER A 145 6.09 14.41 -0.85
CA SER A 145 6.41 14.17 -2.26
C SER A 145 6.28 12.68 -2.66
N SER A 146 6.70 11.78 -1.77
CA SER A 146 6.64 10.33 -2.02
C SER A 146 5.19 9.81 -1.93
N VAL A 147 4.44 10.24 -0.90
CA VAL A 147 3.03 9.87 -0.70
C VAL A 147 2.15 10.37 -1.85
N GLU A 148 2.37 11.59 -2.34
CA GLU A 148 1.62 12.15 -3.48
C GLU A 148 1.90 11.39 -4.78
N ALA A 149 3.16 11.04 -5.04
CA ALA A 149 3.54 10.27 -6.23
C ALA A 149 2.90 8.87 -6.22
N GLN A 150 2.93 8.19 -5.07
CA GLN A 150 2.31 6.87 -4.90
C GLN A 150 0.78 6.95 -5.00
N TYR A 151 0.15 7.98 -4.41
CA TYR A 151 -1.28 8.21 -4.53
C TYR A 151 -1.72 8.37 -5.99
N ALA A 152 -0.98 9.16 -6.78
CA ALA A 152 -1.29 9.35 -8.20
C ALA A 152 -1.23 8.02 -8.98
N ALA A 153 -0.28 7.15 -8.65
CA ALA A 153 -0.17 5.82 -9.24
C ALA A 153 -1.31 4.88 -8.80
N VAL A 154 -1.70 4.89 -7.52
CA VAL A 154 -2.87 4.15 -7.01
C VAL A 154 -4.15 4.61 -7.70
N LEU A 155 -4.35 5.92 -7.87
CA LEU A 155 -5.50 6.46 -8.58
C LEU A 155 -5.54 5.99 -10.05
N ALA A 156 -4.40 6.02 -10.73
CA ALA A 156 -4.30 5.53 -12.11
C ALA A 156 -4.58 4.02 -12.20
N ALA A 157 -4.13 3.23 -11.22
CA ALA A 157 -4.38 1.80 -11.14
C ALA A 157 -5.87 1.50 -10.93
N HIS A 158 -6.50 2.17 -9.96
CA HIS A 158 -7.94 2.12 -9.71
C HIS A 158 -8.76 2.41 -10.97
N ASP A 159 -8.46 3.51 -11.67
CA ASP A 159 -9.22 3.92 -12.85
C ASP A 159 -9.06 2.94 -14.01
N ASN A 160 -7.86 2.39 -14.21
CA ASN A 160 -7.64 1.34 -15.21
C ASN A 160 -8.43 0.06 -14.86
N ILE A 161 -8.41 -0.40 -13.61
CA ILE A 161 -9.15 -1.60 -13.18
C ILE A 161 -10.66 -1.40 -13.34
N LYS A 162 -11.17 -0.22 -12.99
CA LYS A 162 -12.57 0.15 -13.21
C LYS A 162 -12.95 0.10 -14.69
N MET A 163 -12.09 0.59 -15.58
CA MET A 163 -12.28 0.49 -17.03
C MET A 163 -12.31 -0.96 -17.52
N LEU A 164 -11.35 -1.78 -17.10
CA LEU A 164 -11.26 -3.20 -17.45
C LEU A 164 -12.48 -3.98 -16.95
N ARG A 165 -12.93 -3.74 -15.72
CA ARG A 165 -14.15 -4.32 -15.15
C ARG A 165 -15.38 -3.97 -15.99
N ASN A 166 -15.51 -2.71 -16.40
CA ASN A 166 -16.63 -2.27 -17.23
C ASN A 166 -16.63 -2.95 -18.60
N ALA A 167 -15.46 -3.11 -19.23
CA ALA A 167 -15.31 -3.83 -20.48
C ALA A 167 -15.75 -5.30 -20.33
N ALA A 168 -15.25 -6.02 -19.32
CA ALA A 168 -15.60 -7.41 -19.05
C ALA A 168 -17.11 -7.62 -18.79
N LYS A 169 -17.75 -6.70 -18.06
CA LYS A 169 -19.21 -6.72 -17.83
C LYS A 169 -20.00 -6.53 -19.13
N ASN A 170 -19.55 -5.64 -20.01
CA ASN A 170 -20.22 -5.38 -21.28
C ASN A 170 -20.08 -6.56 -22.26
N GLU A 171 -18.92 -7.21 -22.32
CA GLU A 171 -18.69 -8.41 -23.14
C GLU A 171 -19.59 -9.56 -22.70
N SER A 172 -19.67 -9.80 -21.40
CA SER A 172 -20.55 -10.83 -20.81
C SER A 172 -22.02 -10.57 -21.12
N ALA A 173 -22.47 -9.31 -21.05
CA ALA A 173 -23.83 -8.91 -21.39
C ALA A 173 -24.13 -9.05 -22.90
N SER A 174 -23.16 -8.81 -23.77
CA SER A 174 -23.30 -9.02 -25.21
C SER A 174 -23.41 -10.50 -25.55
N ALA A 175 -22.56 -11.35 -24.97
CA ALA A 175 -22.59 -12.79 -25.18
C ALA A 175 -23.94 -13.40 -24.79
N ALA A 176 -24.51 -12.98 -23.66
CA ALA A 176 -25.83 -13.46 -23.22
C ALA A 176 -26.98 -13.09 -24.18
N ARG A 177 -26.89 -11.95 -24.88
CA ARG A 177 -27.92 -11.51 -25.86
C ARG A 177 -27.84 -12.25 -27.19
N SER A 178 -26.65 -12.68 -27.62
CA SER A 178 -26.48 -13.40 -28.89
C SER A 178 -26.92 -14.87 -28.84
N VAL A 179 -27.25 -15.39 -27.65
CA VAL A 179 -27.68 -16.79 -27.43
C VAL A 179 -29.21 -16.92 -27.35
N HIS A 180 -29.96 -15.82 -27.49
CA HIS A 180 -31.42 -15.77 -27.63
C HIS A 180 -31.82 -15.34 -29.04
#